data_AF-A0A218Q9J1-F1
#
_entry.id   AF-A0A218Q9J1-F1
#
_cell.length_a   1.000
_cell.length_b   1.000
_cell.length_c   1.000
_cell.angle_alpha   90.00
_cell.angle_beta   90.00
_cell.angle_gamma   90.00
#
_symmetry.space_group_name_H-M   'P 1'
#
loop_
_entity.id
_entity.type
_entity.pdbx_description
1 polymer ?
#
loop_
_entity_poly.entity_id
_entity_poly.type
_entity_poly.pdbx_seq_one_letter_code
_entity_poly.pdbx_strand_id
1 'polypeptide(L)'
;MTTYKISLDGDVLKVGFGQPGNGDQVVRDAALRLDEMIASGGFSGGRLLKIDGPASVAVSYLIANKIADLYGAIAVFDPKIGRPGYKTYIVAVTHTPAYKVGELIETDEPQKSKPIIKVVLCGPPQSGKSCLREGLKQAISAIPGAPYPYVITACPDGEGAWFSDAAKRDPDLARRLKDEYKAKFTPEFAQKAAGWVRCANTPLNIIDVGGRITEENRLIIREATHAFILAGDRDREDILRWQEFCRDLNIRIIANLDSDLNGKEDTINTVLPLLTGSIHYLARGEDVSSRPMVQALAQLLVGLCRG
;
A
#
# COMPACT_ATOMS: atom_id res chain seq x y z
N MET A 1 3.27 -21.03 12.68
CA MET A 1 2.57 -19.80 12.26
C MET A 1 2.47 -19.81 10.74
N THR A 2 1.35 -19.40 10.16
CA THR A 2 1.05 -19.49 8.72
C THR A 2 1.51 -18.25 7.94
N THR A 3 1.83 -18.42 6.65
CA THR A 3 2.14 -17.32 5.70
C THR A 3 0.87 -16.61 5.21
N TYR A 4 -0.32 -17.17 5.42
CA TYR A 4 -1.59 -16.55 5.06
C TYR A 4 -2.70 -16.83 6.08
N LYS A 5 -3.49 -15.81 6.39
CA LYS A 5 -4.55 -15.87 7.41
C LYS A 5 -5.91 -15.70 6.74
N ILE A 6 -6.85 -16.56 7.12
CA ILE A 6 -8.24 -16.52 6.65
C ILE A 6 -9.17 -16.76 7.83
N SER A 7 -10.15 -15.88 7.99
CA SER A 7 -11.23 -15.99 8.98
C SER A 7 -12.55 -15.45 8.42
N LEU A 8 -13.67 -15.98 8.87
CA LEU A 8 -15.00 -15.51 8.48
C LEU A 8 -15.64 -14.72 9.63
N ASP A 9 -16.18 -13.55 9.32
CA ASP A 9 -16.94 -12.70 10.24
C ASP A 9 -18.28 -12.36 9.58
N GLY A 10 -19.33 -13.08 9.96
CA GLY A 10 -20.62 -13.03 9.27
C GLY A 10 -20.50 -13.41 7.79
N ASP A 11 -20.80 -12.45 6.92
CA ASP A 11 -20.69 -12.56 5.45
C ASP A 11 -19.40 -11.93 4.89
N VAL A 12 -18.39 -11.70 5.74
CA VAL A 12 -17.10 -11.11 5.36
C VAL A 12 -15.95 -12.09 5.60
N LEU A 13 -15.34 -12.57 4.51
CA LEU A 13 -14.10 -13.32 4.53
C LEU A 13 -12.91 -12.37 4.70
N LYS A 14 -12.34 -12.33 5.90
CA LYS A 14 -11.12 -11.57 6.20
C LYS A 14 -9.92 -12.37 5.72
N VAL A 15 -9.08 -11.73 4.93
CA VAL A 15 -7.87 -12.35 4.37
C VAL A 15 -6.64 -11.47 4.61
N GLY A 16 -5.46 -12.06 4.69
CA GLY A 16 -4.24 -11.27 4.76
C GLY A 16 -2.96 -12.08 4.90
N PHE A 17 -1.85 -11.43 4.55
CA PHE A 17 -0.52 -12.01 4.70
C PHE A 17 -0.13 -12.19 6.17
N GLY A 18 0.55 -13.31 6.44
CA GLY A 18 1.09 -13.67 7.75
C GLY A 18 2.62 -13.53 7.77
N GLN A 19 3.30 -14.62 8.12
CA GLN A 19 4.76 -14.65 8.07
C GLN A 19 5.28 -14.49 6.63
N PRO A 20 6.49 -13.92 6.43
CA PRO A 20 7.12 -13.86 5.12
C PRO A 20 7.20 -15.25 4.47
N GLY A 21 6.88 -15.32 3.18
CA GLY A 21 6.89 -16.57 2.43
C GLY A 21 6.76 -16.35 0.93
N ASN A 22 7.23 -17.33 0.16
CA ASN A 22 7.07 -17.32 -1.29
C ASN A 22 5.61 -17.56 -1.69
N GLY A 23 5.25 -17.13 -2.90
CA GLY A 23 3.88 -17.21 -3.40
C GLY A 23 3.30 -18.63 -3.41
N ASP A 24 4.13 -19.66 -3.66
CA ASP A 24 3.72 -21.06 -3.60
C ASP A 24 3.34 -21.49 -2.18
N GLN A 25 4.11 -21.08 -1.17
CA GLN A 25 3.80 -21.38 0.23
C GLN A 25 2.54 -20.65 0.69
N VAL A 26 2.37 -19.39 0.30
CA VAL A 26 1.17 -18.59 0.59
C VAL A 26 -0.09 -19.28 0.06
N VAL A 27 -0.04 -19.81 -1.17
CA VAL A 27 -1.16 -20.55 -1.77
C VAL A 27 -1.43 -21.87 -1.03
N ARG A 28 -0.39 -22.64 -0.68
CA ARG A 28 -0.55 -23.89 0.08
C ARG A 28 -1.19 -23.65 1.45
N ASP A 29 -0.71 -22.67 2.19
CA ASP A 29 -1.23 -22.32 3.51
C ASP A 29 -2.69 -21.81 3.44
N ALA A 30 -3.01 -20.99 2.43
CA ALA A 30 -4.37 -20.55 2.17
C ALA A 30 -5.31 -21.73 1.84
N ALA A 31 -4.84 -22.68 1.03
CA ALA A 31 -5.62 -23.84 0.64
C ALA A 31 -5.95 -24.74 1.83
N LEU A 32 -4.94 -25.06 2.64
CA LEU A 32 -5.11 -25.82 3.88
C LEU A 32 -6.14 -25.16 4.80
N ARG A 33 -6.04 -23.85 4.99
CA ARG A 33 -6.97 -23.12 5.85
C ARG A 33 -8.41 -23.11 5.31
N LEU A 34 -8.59 -22.94 4.00
CA LEU A 34 -9.92 -23.02 3.38
C LEU A 34 -10.51 -24.43 3.50
N ASP A 35 -9.71 -25.46 3.26
CA ASP A 35 -10.15 -26.86 3.36
C ASP A 35 -10.58 -27.23 4.78
N GLU A 36 -9.81 -26.80 5.79
CA GLU A 36 -10.21 -26.92 7.21
C GLU A 36 -11.56 -26.24 7.48
N MET A 37 -11.74 -24.99 7.02
CA MET A 37 -12.97 -24.23 7.23
C MET A 37 -14.16 -24.87 6.51
N ILE A 38 -13.97 -25.44 5.33
CA ILE A 38 -15.03 -26.15 4.61
C ILE A 38 -15.40 -27.43 5.35
N ALA A 39 -14.40 -28.25 5.72
CA ALA A 39 -14.61 -29.51 6.41
C ALA A 39 -15.28 -29.34 7.80
N SER A 40 -14.99 -28.23 8.48
CA SER A 40 -15.62 -27.91 9.77
C SER A 40 -17.00 -27.25 9.65
N GLY A 41 -17.55 -27.10 8.44
CA GLY A 41 -18.81 -26.38 8.22
C GLY A 41 -18.74 -24.87 8.52
N GLY A 42 -17.54 -24.29 8.47
CA GLY A 42 -17.29 -22.87 8.74
C GLY A 42 -17.85 -21.93 7.66
N PHE A 43 -18.24 -22.46 6.50
CA PHE A 43 -18.96 -21.73 5.46
C PHE A 43 -20.41 -22.22 5.39
N SER A 44 -21.36 -21.36 5.76
CA SER A 44 -22.80 -21.65 5.64
C SER A 44 -23.33 -21.53 4.21
N GLY A 45 -22.49 -21.03 3.29
CA GLY A 45 -22.96 -20.48 2.01
C GLY A 45 -23.83 -19.23 2.22
N GLY A 46 -24.45 -18.75 1.15
CA GLY A 46 -25.40 -17.64 1.24
C GLY A 46 -25.57 -16.84 -0.04
N ARG A 47 -26.25 -15.69 0.06
CA ARG A 47 -26.52 -14.83 -1.10
C ARG A 47 -25.27 -14.10 -1.60
N LEU A 48 -24.42 -13.65 -0.69
CA LEU A 48 -23.25 -12.82 -0.98
C LEU A 48 -22.15 -13.12 0.04
N LEU A 49 -20.92 -13.22 -0.44
CA LEU A 49 -19.72 -13.19 0.39
C LEU A 49 -18.87 -11.97 0.02
N LYS A 50 -18.40 -11.23 1.01
CA LYS A 50 -17.46 -10.11 0.85
C LYS A 50 -16.05 -10.56 1.21
N ILE A 51 -15.07 -10.37 0.33
CA ILE A 51 -13.65 -10.60 0.63
C ILE A 51 -13.00 -9.28 1.01
N ASP A 52 -12.39 -9.22 2.20
CA ASP A 52 -11.85 -8.01 2.80
C ASP A 52 -10.43 -8.23 3.32
N GLY A 53 -9.45 -7.66 2.61
CA GLY A 53 -8.05 -7.68 2.96
C GLY A 53 -7.12 -7.94 1.77
N PRO A 54 -5.80 -7.85 1.97
CA PRO A 54 -4.83 -8.03 0.90
C PRO A 54 -4.73 -9.50 0.48
N ALA A 55 -4.77 -9.76 -0.82
CA ALA A 55 -4.58 -11.08 -1.42
C ALA A 55 -3.65 -10.98 -2.64
N SER A 56 -2.82 -12.00 -2.85
CA SER A 56 -2.11 -12.15 -4.12
C SER A 56 -3.10 -12.63 -5.20
N VAL A 57 -2.76 -12.41 -6.47
CA VAL A 57 -3.60 -12.88 -7.59
C VAL A 57 -3.86 -14.40 -7.50
N ALA A 58 -2.83 -15.19 -7.20
CA ALA A 58 -2.96 -16.64 -7.08
C ALA A 58 -3.89 -17.05 -5.93
N VAL A 59 -3.83 -16.37 -4.78
CA VAL A 59 -4.73 -16.62 -3.66
C VAL A 59 -6.16 -16.23 -4.00
N SER A 60 -6.37 -15.13 -4.73
CA SER A 60 -7.72 -14.73 -5.18
C SER A 60 -8.38 -15.81 -6.05
N TYR A 61 -7.63 -16.40 -6.99
CA TYR A 61 -8.13 -17.53 -7.80
C TYR A 61 -8.41 -18.77 -6.97
N LEU A 62 -7.53 -19.10 -6.02
CA LEU A 62 -7.74 -20.22 -5.11
C LEU A 62 -9.02 -20.05 -4.28
N ILE A 63 -9.21 -18.88 -3.67
CA ILE A 63 -10.41 -18.57 -2.88
C ILE A 63 -11.65 -18.74 -3.76
N ALA A 64 -11.68 -18.09 -4.93
CA ALA A 64 -12.80 -18.21 -5.86
C ALA A 64 -13.09 -19.67 -6.22
N ASN A 65 -12.08 -20.46 -6.58
CA ASN A 65 -12.23 -21.87 -6.91
C ASN A 65 -12.79 -22.71 -5.76
N LYS A 66 -12.42 -22.40 -4.51
CA LYS A 66 -12.82 -23.20 -3.33
C LYS A 66 -14.22 -22.89 -2.83
N ILE A 67 -14.72 -21.65 -3.01
CA ILE A 67 -15.96 -21.21 -2.35
C ILE A 67 -17.01 -20.59 -3.27
N ALA A 68 -16.75 -20.41 -4.57
CA ALA A 68 -17.73 -19.83 -5.51
C ALA A 68 -19.06 -20.57 -5.51
N ASP A 69 -19.03 -21.91 -5.51
CA ASP A 69 -20.25 -22.73 -5.55
C ASP A 69 -21.09 -22.66 -4.26
N LEU A 70 -20.53 -22.12 -3.17
CA LEU A 70 -21.25 -21.98 -1.89
C LEU A 70 -22.07 -20.68 -1.81
N TYR A 71 -21.77 -19.69 -2.66
CA TYR A 71 -22.36 -18.36 -2.57
C TYR A 71 -22.99 -17.91 -3.88
N GLY A 72 -24.13 -17.24 -3.80
CA GLY A 72 -24.79 -16.65 -4.96
C GLY A 72 -23.89 -15.63 -5.67
N ALA A 73 -23.11 -14.86 -4.92
CA ALA A 73 -22.11 -13.94 -5.45
C ALA A 73 -20.92 -13.75 -4.49
N ILE A 74 -19.77 -13.36 -5.05
CA ILE A 74 -18.58 -12.96 -4.30
C ILE A 74 -18.18 -11.54 -4.73
N ALA A 75 -18.02 -10.64 -3.75
CA ALA A 75 -17.56 -9.28 -3.95
C ALA A 75 -16.23 -9.03 -3.24
N VAL A 76 -15.32 -8.29 -3.86
CA VAL A 76 -13.95 -8.06 -3.38
C VAL A 76 -13.75 -6.60 -3.02
N PHE A 77 -13.23 -6.31 -1.84
CA PHE A 77 -12.97 -4.95 -1.38
C PHE A 77 -11.93 -4.25 -2.28
N ASP A 78 -12.29 -3.08 -2.83
CA ASP A 78 -11.34 -2.18 -3.46
C ASP A 78 -11.20 -0.91 -2.60
N PRO A 79 -10.02 -0.65 -2.03
CA PRO A 79 -9.84 0.44 -1.09
C PRO A 79 -9.82 1.83 -1.75
N LYS A 80 -9.79 1.95 -3.09
CA LYS A 80 -9.61 3.22 -3.82
C LYS A 80 -10.88 3.72 -4.49
N ILE A 81 -12.03 3.13 -4.20
CA ILE A 81 -13.32 3.50 -4.79
C ILE A 81 -14.37 3.70 -3.70
N GLY A 82 -15.50 4.27 -4.08
CA GLY A 82 -16.62 4.52 -3.17
C GLY A 82 -16.52 5.83 -2.40
N ARG A 83 -17.41 6.00 -1.42
CA ARG A 83 -17.43 7.21 -0.57
C ARG A 83 -16.33 7.14 0.49
N PRO A 84 -15.69 8.28 0.82
CA PRO A 84 -14.74 8.33 1.93
C PRO A 84 -15.35 7.79 3.23
N GLY A 85 -14.64 6.87 3.89
CA GLY A 85 -15.09 6.23 5.12
C GLY A 85 -15.96 4.98 4.95
N TYR A 86 -16.45 4.67 3.75
CA TYR A 86 -17.28 3.49 3.48
C TYR A 86 -16.47 2.41 2.74
N LYS A 87 -16.70 1.13 3.05
CA LYS A 87 -16.05 0.07 2.27
C LYS A 87 -16.88 -0.23 1.04
N THR A 88 -16.22 -0.31 -0.11
CA THR A 88 -16.86 -0.66 -1.37
C THR A 88 -16.25 -1.93 -1.93
N TYR A 89 -17.11 -2.85 -2.32
CA TYR A 89 -16.77 -4.16 -2.85
C TYR A 89 -17.22 -4.24 -4.30
N ILE A 90 -16.42 -4.86 -5.16
CA ILE A 90 -16.73 -5.12 -6.56
C ILE A 90 -17.16 -6.57 -6.70
N VAL A 91 -18.37 -6.83 -7.21
CA VAL A 91 -18.84 -8.19 -7.51
C VAL A 91 -17.97 -8.80 -8.61
N ALA A 92 -17.23 -9.86 -8.28
CA ALA A 92 -16.28 -10.52 -9.18
C ALA A 92 -16.81 -11.88 -9.68
N VAL A 93 -17.65 -12.56 -8.89
CA VAL A 93 -18.28 -13.83 -9.23
C VAL A 93 -19.77 -13.73 -8.92
N THR A 94 -20.62 -14.24 -9.82
CA THR A 94 -22.06 -14.35 -9.58
C THR A 94 -22.63 -15.58 -10.28
N HIS A 95 -23.48 -16.31 -9.57
CA HIS A 95 -24.27 -17.44 -10.04
C HIS A 95 -25.77 -17.15 -9.91
N THR A 96 -26.13 -15.89 -9.68
CA THR A 96 -27.50 -15.43 -9.41
C THR A 96 -27.82 -14.16 -10.19
N PRO A 97 -29.06 -13.96 -10.66
CA PRO A 97 -29.46 -12.70 -11.28
C PRO A 97 -29.56 -11.54 -10.28
N ALA A 98 -29.48 -11.80 -8.97
CA ALA A 98 -29.58 -10.78 -7.93
C ALA A 98 -28.39 -9.81 -7.89
N TYR A 99 -27.23 -10.20 -8.45
CA TYR A 99 -26.02 -9.37 -8.50
C TYR A 99 -25.37 -9.46 -9.88
N LYS A 100 -24.83 -8.33 -10.36
CA LYS A 100 -24.14 -8.24 -11.65
C LYS A 100 -22.63 -8.20 -11.47
N VAL A 101 -21.87 -8.84 -12.35
CA VAL A 101 -20.41 -8.68 -12.40
C VAL A 101 -20.07 -7.19 -12.58
N GLY A 102 -19.15 -6.67 -11.76
CA GLY A 102 -18.75 -5.27 -11.74
C GLY A 102 -19.67 -4.35 -10.93
N GLU A 103 -20.76 -4.87 -10.36
CA GLU A 103 -21.60 -4.12 -9.43
C GLU A 103 -20.82 -3.71 -8.18
N LEU A 104 -21.07 -2.49 -7.71
CA LEU A 104 -20.46 -1.95 -6.50
C LEU A 104 -21.41 -2.12 -5.32
N ILE A 105 -20.94 -2.80 -4.28
CA ILE A 105 -21.65 -2.99 -3.03
C ILE A 105 -20.92 -2.18 -1.97
N GLU A 106 -21.57 -1.15 -1.43
CA GLU A 106 -21.02 -0.31 -0.37
C GLU A 106 -21.58 -0.73 0.99
N THR A 107 -20.81 -0.55 2.06
CA THR A 107 -21.32 -0.76 3.43
C THR A 107 -22.36 0.28 3.79
N ASP A 108 -23.36 -0.10 4.59
CA ASP A 108 -24.40 0.83 5.04
C ASP A 108 -23.87 1.88 6.04
N GLU A 109 -22.92 1.46 6.88
CA GLU A 109 -22.27 2.32 7.88
C GLU A 109 -20.82 2.64 7.49
N PRO A 110 -20.31 3.82 7.89
CA PRO A 110 -18.90 4.14 7.75
C PRO A 110 -18.06 3.29 8.71
N GLN A 111 -16.78 3.11 8.37
CA GLN A 111 -15.84 2.40 9.22
C GLN A 111 -15.69 3.10 10.57
N LYS A 112 -15.84 2.33 11.66
CA LYS A 112 -15.73 2.83 13.03
C LYS A 112 -14.33 3.39 13.32
N SER A 113 -14.26 4.72 13.45
CA SER A 113 -13.28 5.59 14.14
C SER A 113 -11.80 5.14 14.22
N LYS A 114 -11.21 4.60 13.15
CA LYS A 114 -9.74 4.53 13.03
C LYS A 114 -9.27 5.67 12.14
N PRO A 115 -8.20 6.40 12.54
CA PRO A 115 -7.62 7.42 11.67
C PRO A 115 -7.16 6.75 10.38
N ILE A 116 -7.59 7.30 9.24
CA ILE A 116 -7.13 6.87 7.92
C ILE A 116 -5.88 7.67 7.61
N ILE A 117 -4.72 7.03 7.73
CA ILE A 117 -3.44 7.67 7.45
C ILE A 117 -3.16 7.55 5.95
N LYS A 118 -2.96 8.72 5.33
CA LYS A 118 -2.60 8.89 3.92
C LYS A 118 -1.29 9.65 3.89
N VAL A 119 -0.18 8.93 3.78
CA VAL A 119 1.16 9.51 3.85
C VAL A 119 1.79 9.56 2.46
N VAL A 120 2.19 10.75 2.04
CA VAL A 120 2.91 10.95 0.79
C VAL A 120 4.40 10.76 1.01
N LEU A 121 5.03 9.99 0.12
CA LEU A 121 6.48 9.92 -0.02
C LEU A 121 6.93 10.92 -1.09
N CYS A 122 7.43 12.08 -0.66
CA CYS A 122 7.87 13.15 -1.56
C CYS A 122 9.37 13.42 -1.46
N GLY A 123 9.87 14.22 -2.39
CA GLY A 123 11.28 14.55 -2.51
C GLY A 123 11.79 14.48 -3.95
N PRO A 124 12.96 15.06 -4.23
CA PRO A 124 13.54 15.21 -5.57
C PRO A 124 13.70 13.85 -6.28
N PRO A 125 13.79 13.83 -7.63
CA PRO A 125 13.98 12.58 -8.37
C PRO A 125 15.25 11.84 -7.90
N GLN A 126 15.26 10.51 -8.02
CA GLN A 126 16.43 9.68 -7.70
C GLN A 126 16.90 9.69 -6.22
N SER A 127 16.15 10.27 -5.29
CA SER A 127 16.44 10.21 -3.85
C SER A 127 16.22 8.86 -3.16
N GLY A 128 15.98 7.77 -3.90
CA GLY A 128 15.77 6.45 -3.30
C GLY A 128 14.34 6.15 -2.79
N LYS A 129 13.35 6.99 -3.10
CA LYS A 129 11.94 6.83 -2.67
C LYS A 129 11.38 5.42 -2.90
N SER A 130 11.49 4.87 -4.11
CA SER A 130 10.96 3.54 -4.43
C SER A 130 11.61 2.43 -3.59
N CYS A 131 12.90 2.56 -3.28
CA CYS A 131 13.64 1.62 -2.43
C CYS A 131 13.14 1.70 -0.98
N LEU A 132 13.02 2.93 -0.45
CA LEU A 132 12.49 3.18 0.88
C LEU A 132 11.05 2.66 1.02
N ARG A 133 10.19 2.91 0.04
CA ARG A 133 8.79 2.43 0.01
C ARG A 133 8.70 0.92 0.18
N GLU A 134 9.54 0.16 -0.51
CA GLU A 134 9.53 -1.30 -0.42
C GLU A 134 10.04 -1.79 0.94
N GLY A 135 11.16 -1.27 1.42
CA GLY A 135 11.67 -1.61 2.75
C GLY A 135 10.68 -1.24 3.86
N LEU A 136 10.01 -0.09 3.73
CA LEU A 136 9.00 0.37 4.68
C LEU A 136 7.77 -0.55 4.68
N LYS A 137 7.32 -1.00 3.51
CA LYS A 137 6.22 -1.97 3.39
C LYS A 137 6.53 -3.27 4.15
N GLN A 138 7.75 -3.78 4.00
CA GLN A 138 8.22 -4.99 4.68
C GLN A 138 8.36 -4.77 6.19
N ALA A 139 8.97 -3.65 6.60
CA ALA A 139 9.15 -3.29 8.01
C ALA A 139 7.81 -3.16 8.74
N ILE A 140 6.84 -2.47 8.15
CA ILE A 140 5.49 -2.34 8.73
C ILE A 140 4.80 -3.71 8.83
N SER A 141 4.89 -4.53 7.77
CA SER A 141 4.25 -5.86 7.76
C SER A 141 4.84 -6.81 8.80
N ALA A 142 6.10 -6.61 9.19
CA ALA A 142 6.76 -7.37 10.25
C ALA A 142 6.32 -6.95 11.68
N ILE A 143 5.70 -5.78 11.85
CA ILE A 143 5.23 -5.31 13.15
C ILE A 143 3.93 -6.04 13.55
N PRO A 144 3.89 -6.77 14.69
CA PRO A 144 2.69 -7.46 15.12
C PRO A 144 1.50 -6.50 15.31
N GLY A 145 0.38 -6.85 14.69
CA GLY A 145 -0.86 -6.08 14.75
C GLY A 145 -0.84 -4.76 13.99
N ALA A 146 0.20 -4.48 13.20
CA ALA A 146 0.20 -3.33 12.28
C ALA A 146 -0.83 -3.52 11.16
N PRO A 147 -1.45 -2.43 10.68
CA PRO A 147 -2.27 -2.49 9.47
C PRO A 147 -1.40 -2.81 8.25
N TYR A 148 -1.99 -3.49 7.27
CA TYR A 148 -1.32 -3.69 5.99
C TYR A 148 -1.09 -2.33 5.30
N PRO A 149 0.16 -1.97 4.94
CA PRO A 149 0.46 -0.69 4.29
C PRO A 149 0.04 -0.75 2.82
N TYR A 150 -1.13 -0.17 2.51
CA TYR A 150 -1.61 -0.11 1.13
C TYR A 150 -0.82 0.93 0.33
N VAL A 151 -0.27 0.54 -0.82
CA VAL A 151 0.54 1.44 -1.66
C VAL A 151 -0.30 1.92 -2.84
N ILE A 152 -0.39 3.24 -3.01
CA ILE A 152 -0.97 3.89 -4.19
C ILE A 152 0.17 4.43 -5.04
N THR A 153 0.43 3.79 -6.18
CA THR A 153 1.33 4.34 -7.21
C THR A 153 0.61 5.47 -7.94
N ALA A 154 0.89 6.70 -7.53
CA ALA A 154 0.26 7.91 -8.05
C ALA A 154 1.16 8.66 -9.04
N CYS A 155 2.13 7.96 -9.64
CA CYS A 155 2.99 8.47 -10.70
C CYS A 155 3.07 7.45 -11.85
N PRO A 156 2.87 7.84 -13.12
CA PRO A 156 2.94 6.92 -14.24
C PRO A 156 4.38 6.74 -14.73
N ASP A 157 5.33 6.51 -13.83
CA ASP A 157 6.76 6.46 -14.15
C ASP A 157 7.24 5.10 -14.70
N GLY A 158 6.30 4.17 -14.88
CA GLY A 158 6.56 2.81 -15.36
C GLY A 158 6.95 1.84 -14.24
N GLU A 159 7.04 2.28 -12.98
CA GLU A 159 7.28 1.39 -11.85
C GLU A 159 6.00 0.75 -11.33
N GLY A 160 6.17 -0.34 -10.57
CA GLY A 160 5.09 -1.03 -9.87
C GLY A 160 5.63 -1.85 -8.71
N ALA A 161 4.77 -2.64 -8.07
CA ALA A 161 5.19 -3.58 -7.02
C ALA A 161 6.19 -4.63 -7.55
N TRP A 162 6.19 -4.90 -8.86
CA TRP A 162 7.09 -5.84 -9.52
C TRP A 162 8.54 -5.34 -9.64
N PHE A 163 8.75 -4.02 -9.64
CA PHE A 163 10.02 -3.44 -10.07
C PHE A 163 11.18 -3.80 -9.14
N SER A 164 10.98 -3.74 -7.82
CA SER A 164 12.04 -4.04 -6.84
C SER A 164 12.50 -5.50 -6.94
N ASP A 165 11.56 -6.44 -7.01
CA ASP A 165 11.86 -7.87 -7.14
C ASP A 165 12.48 -8.21 -8.49
N ALA A 166 12.05 -7.57 -9.57
CA ALA A 166 12.68 -7.71 -10.88
C ALA A 166 14.13 -7.20 -10.84
N ALA A 167 14.37 -6.02 -10.24
CA ALA A 167 15.69 -5.44 -10.14
C ALA A 167 16.66 -6.27 -9.28
N LYS A 168 16.16 -7.03 -8.30
CA LYS A 168 16.98 -8.01 -7.54
C LYS A 168 17.54 -9.12 -8.42
N ARG A 169 16.77 -9.55 -9.42
CA ARG A 169 17.10 -10.70 -10.28
C ARG A 169 17.84 -10.28 -11.54
N ASP A 170 17.35 -9.22 -12.18
CA ASP A 170 17.84 -8.70 -13.46
C ASP A 170 17.60 -7.17 -13.50
N PRO A 171 18.60 -6.37 -13.06
CA PRO A 171 18.52 -4.90 -13.04
C PRO A 171 18.27 -4.28 -14.41
N ASP A 172 18.83 -4.86 -15.48
CA ASP A 172 18.76 -4.31 -16.83
C ASP A 172 17.41 -4.57 -17.47
N LEU A 173 16.85 -5.78 -17.28
CA LEU A 173 15.48 -6.09 -17.65
C LEU A 173 14.49 -5.19 -16.91
N ALA A 174 14.67 -5.03 -15.60
CA ALA A 174 13.78 -4.17 -14.80
C ALA A 174 13.77 -2.73 -15.32
N ARG A 175 14.95 -2.18 -15.63
CA ARG A 175 15.09 -0.82 -16.21
C ARG A 175 14.39 -0.71 -17.56
N ARG A 176 14.61 -1.67 -18.45
CA ARG A 176 13.99 -1.69 -19.78
C ARG A 176 12.47 -1.73 -19.71
N LEU A 177 11.91 -2.64 -18.90
CA LEU A 177 10.46 -2.74 -18.70
C LEU A 177 9.88 -1.47 -18.09
N LYS A 178 10.60 -0.85 -17.13
CA LYS A 178 10.17 0.44 -16.56
C LYS A 178 10.04 1.49 -17.65
N ASP A 179 11.05 1.62 -18.52
CA ASP A 179 11.04 2.60 -19.59
C ASP A 179 9.92 2.32 -20.62
N GLU A 180 9.65 1.04 -20.91
CA GLU A 180 8.54 0.61 -21.79
C GLU A 180 7.14 0.93 -21.21
N TYR A 181 6.94 0.76 -19.90
CA TYR A 181 5.66 1.02 -19.24
C TYR A 181 5.47 2.47 -18.78
N LYS A 182 6.49 3.31 -18.90
CA LYS A 182 6.41 4.72 -18.51
C LYS A 182 5.41 5.46 -19.37
N ALA A 183 4.46 6.15 -18.73
CA ALA A 183 3.45 6.93 -19.40
C ALA A 183 3.62 8.43 -19.12
N LYS A 184 2.86 9.25 -19.86
CA LYS A 184 2.82 10.70 -19.60
C LYS A 184 2.04 10.98 -18.32
N PHE A 185 2.56 11.89 -17.51
CA PHE A 185 1.83 12.41 -16.36
C PHE A 185 0.86 13.49 -16.84
N THR A 186 -0.37 13.09 -17.12
CA THR A 186 -1.41 14.01 -17.62
C THR A 186 -2.30 14.52 -16.48
N PRO A 187 -2.97 15.68 -16.66
CA PRO A 187 -3.97 16.16 -15.69
C PRO A 187 -5.08 15.15 -15.42
N GLU A 188 -5.53 14.39 -16.42
CA GLU A 188 -6.57 13.36 -16.26
C GLU A 188 -6.08 12.22 -15.39
N PHE A 189 -4.84 11.78 -15.57
CA PHE A 189 -4.22 10.80 -14.67
C PHE A 189 -4.12 11.36 -13.25
N ALA A 190 -3.70 12.62 -13.10
CA ALA A 190 -3.58 13.27 -11.80
C ALA A 190 -4.93 13.35 -11.07
N GLN A 191 -6.00 13.73 -11.76
CA GLN A 191 -7.36 13.73 -11.22
C GLN A 191 -7.81 12.33 -10.80
N LYS A 192 -7.53 11.31 -11.62
CA LYS A 192 -7.85 9.92 -11.29
C LYS A 192 -7.08 9.45 -10.04
N ALA A 193 -5.79 9.76 -9.97
CA ALA A 193 -4.94 9.42 -8.83
C ALA A 193 -5.35 10.16 -7.55
N ALA A 194 -5.71 11.44 -7.65
CA ALA A 194 -6.30 12.19 -6.55
C ALA A 194 -7.60 11.53 -6.05
N GLY A 195 -8.46 11.04 -6.96
CA GLY A 195 -9.63 10.25 -6.63
C GLY A 195 -9.28 8.99 -5.82
N TRP A 196 -8.26 8.24 -6.24
CA TRP A 196 -7.78 7.07 -5.49
C TRP A 196 -7.35 7.42 -4.07
N VAL A 197 -6.56 8.49 -3.92
CA VAL A 197 -6.09 8.94 -2.60
C VAL A 197 -7.25 9.41 -1.74
N ARG A 198 -8.23 10.14 -2.31
CA ARG A 198 -9.42 10.60 -1.62
C ARG A 198 -10.26 9.44 -1.08
N CYS A 199 -10.51 8.44 -1.92
CA CYS A 199 -11.32 7.27 -1.59
C CYS A 199 -10.56 6.22 -0.76
N ALA A 200 -9.23 6.34 -0.64
CA ALA A 200 -8.38 5.41 0.10
C ALA A 200 -8.90 5.18 1.52
N ASN A 201 -9.44 3.99 1.77
CA ASN A 201 -10.18 3.64 2.98
C ASN A 201 -9.53 2.52 3.81
N THR A 202 -8.23 2.24 3.61
CA THR A 202 -7.46 1.38 4.52
C THR A 202 -6.85 2.20 5.66
N PRO A 203 -6.52 1.60 6.82
CA PRO A 203 -5.94 2.36 7.94
C PRO A 203 -4.62 3.07 7.61
N LEU A 204 -3.79 2.49 6.73
CA LEU A 204 -2.49 3.04 6.35
C LEU A 204 -2.28 2.97 4.84
N ASN A 205 -2.15 4.13 4.21
CA ASN A 205 -1.97 4.29 2.77
C ASN A 205 -0.67 5.07 2.51
N ILE A 206 0.27 4.45 1.81
CA ILE A 206 1.51 5.08 1.32
C ILE A 206 1.28 5.52 -0.12
N ILE A 207 1.46 6.81 -0.37
CA ILE A 207 1.20 7.44 -1.67
C ILE A 207 2.55 7.77 -2.30
N ASP A 208 2.85 7.07 -3.38
CA ASP A 208 4.09 7.22 -4.13
C ASP A 208 3.87 8.19 -5.29
N VAL A 209 4.45 9.39 -5.17
CA VAL A 209 4.25 10.51 -6.10
C VAL A 209 5.51 10.79 -6.92
N GLY A 210 5.34 11.53 -8.01
CA GLY A 210 6.48 11.93 -8.85
C GLY A 210 7.46 12.80 -8.07
N GLY A 211 8.75 12.71 -8.41
CA GLY A 211 9.81 13.43 -7.71
C GLY A 211 9.91 14.94 -8.02
N ARG A 212 8.90 15.55 -8.63
CA ARG A 212 8.92 16.98 -9.02
C ARG A 212 7.74 17.71 -8.40
N ILE A 213 7.92 18.98 -8.04
CA ILE A 213 6.81 19.85 -7.64
C ILE A 213 6.07 20.29 -8.90
N THR A 214 4.85 19.80 -9.09
CA THR A 214 3.99 20.10 -10.26
C THR A 214 2.54 20.25 -9.83
N GLU A 215 1.71 20.83 -10.70
CA GLU A 215 0.26 20.95 -10.45
C GLU A 215 -0.44 19.59 -10.41
N GLU A 216 0.03 18.60 -11.16
CA GLU A 216 -0.46 17.22 -11.08
C GLU A 216 -0.22 16.62 -9.69
N ASN A 217 0.99 16.78 -9.16
CA ASN A 217 1.30 16.35 -7.80
C ASN A 217 0.53 17.15 -6.76
N ARG A 218 0.24 18.44 -7.01
CA ARG A 218 -0.62 19.27 -6.14
C ARG A 218 -2.01 18.68 -5.99
N LEU A 219 -2.62 18.23 -7.10
CA LEU A 219 -3.94 17.61 -7.10
C LEU A 219 -3.99 16.31 -6.27
N ILE A 220 -2.91 15.54 -6.27
CA ILE A 220 -2.83 14.26 -5.56
C ILE A 220 -2.51 14.48 -4.07
N ILE A 221 -1.50 15.30 -3.79
CA ILE A 221 -0.97 15.49 -2.44
C ILE A 221 -1.97 16.20 -1.53
N ARG A 222 -2.81 17.09 -2.06
CA ARG A 222 -3.87 17.76 -1.27
C ARG A 222 -4.87 16.79 -0.62
N GLU A 223 -5.00 15.57 -1.15
CA GLU A 223 -5.94 14.55 -0.65
C GLU A 223 -5.29 13.68 0.45
N ALA A 224 -4.00 13.89 0.73
CA ALA A 224 -3.25 13.21 1.76
C ALA A 224 -3.42 13.89 3.14
N THR A 225 -2.83 13.27 4.16
CA THR A 225 -2.89 13.75 5.55
C THR A 225 -1.50 14.11 6.08
N HIS A 226 -0.49 13.34 5.68
CA HIS A 226 0.88 13.44 6.15
C HIS A 226 1.85 13.36 4.98
N ALA A 227 3.07 13.85 5.18
CA ALA A 227 4.17 13.68 4.24
C ALA A 227 5.46 13.30 4.97
N PHE A 228 6.28 12.48 4.33
CA PHE A 228 7.71 12.45 4.63
C PHE A 228 8.51 12.78 3.39
N ILE A 229 9.53 13.61 3.60
CA ILE A 229 10.41 14.12 2.57
C ILE A 229 11.70 13.31 2.62
N LEU A 230 12.15 12.83 1.46
CA LEU A 230 13.42 12.16 1.27
C LEU A 230 14.20 12.84 0.15
N ALA A 231 15.32 13.47 0.48
CA ALA A 231 16.17 14.22 -0.46
C ALA A 231 17.64 13.97 -0.14
N GLY A 232 18.52 14.01 -1.14
CA GLY A 232 19.97 13.89 -0.88
C GLY A 232 20.63 15.24 -0.61
N ASP A 233 21.89 15.18 -0.18
CA ASP A 233 22.71 16.36 0.14
C ASP A 233 22.82 17.42 -0.97
N ARG A 234 22.75 17.00 -2.25
CA ARG A 234 22.78 17.92 -3.40
C ARG A 234 21.48 18.69 -3.61
N ASP A 235 20.43 18.28 -2.92
CA ASP A 235 19.06 18.76 -3.12
C ASP A 235 18.52 19.48 -1.86
N ARG A 236 19.40 20.02 -1.01
CA ARG A 236 19.00 20.74 0.22
C ARG A 236 18.03 21.89 -0.05
N GLU A 237 18.19 22.60 -1.16
CA GLU A 237 17.24 23.64 -1.57
C GLU A 237 15.87 23.05 -1.93
N ASP A 238 15.83 21.86 -2.54
CA ASP A 238 14.57 21.18 -2.86
C ASP A 238 13.85 20.68 -1.60
N ILE A 239 14.56 20.38 -0.51
CA ILE A 239 13.91 20.07 0.79
C ILE A 239 13.02 21.23 1.22
N LEU A 240 13.55 22.46 1.21
CA LEU A 240 12.79 23.65 1.62
C LEU A 240 11.57 23.84 0.71
N ARG A 241 11.72 23.65 -0.60
CA ARG A 241 10.62 23.75 -1.56
C ARG A 241 9.55 22.69 -1.32
N TRP A 242 9.93 21.46 -1.01
CA TRP A 242 8.98 20.40 -0.67
C TRP A 242 8.28 20.65 0.68
N GLN A 243 8.99 21.22 1.66
CA GLN A 243 8.41 21.62 2.94
C GLN A 243 7.36 22.74 2.75
N GLU A 244 7.70 23.77 1.99
CA GLU A 244 6.77 24.86 1.62
C GLU A 244 5.55 24.31 0.87
N PHE A 245 5.78 23.45 -0.13
CA PHE A 245 4.71 22.84 -0.89
C PHE A 245 3.74 22.02 -0.03
N CYS A 246 4.25 21.24 0.93
CA CYS A 246 3.41 20.51 1.88
C CYS A 246 2.66 21.47 2.83
N ARG A 247 3.32 22.54 3.27
CA ARG A 247 2.72 23.57 4.14
C ARG A 247 1.57 24.29 3.45
N ASP A 248 1.75 24.69 2.20
CA ASP A 248 0.72 25.34 1.36
C ASP A 248 -0.53 24.47 1.19
N LEU A 249 -0.35 23.15 1.24
CA LEU A 249 -1.43 22.15 1.14
C LEU A 249 -1.98 21.69 2.49
N ASN A 250 -1.52 22.30 3.59
CA ASN A 250 -1.86 21.91 4.97
C ASN A 250 -1.55 20.44 5.29
N ILE A 251 -0.50 19.89 4.67
CA ILE A 251 -0.05 18.52 4.90
C ILE A 251 0.95 18.49 6.06
N ARG A 252 0.68 17.65 7.06
CA ARG A 252 1.56 17.50 8.21
C ARG A 252 2.83 16.73 7.82
N ILE A 253 3.98 17.38 7.90
CA ILE A 253 5.27 16.73 7.69
C ILE A 253 5.64 15.96 8.95
N ILE A 254 5.89 14.65 8.81
CA ILE A 254 6.22 13.75 9.93
C ILE A 254 7.66 13.25 9.89
N ALA A 255 8.32 13.32 8.73
CA ALA A 255 9.75 13.07 8.64
C ALA A 255 10.41 13.90 7.54
N ASN A 256 11.67 14.27 7.79
CA ASN A 256 12.55 14.91 6.83
C ASN A 256 13.90 14.19 6.86
N LEU A 257 14.16 13.41 5.83
CA LEU A 257 15.23 12.41 5.80
C LEU A 257 16.23 12.76 4.70
N ASP A 258 17.50 12.69 5.05
CA ASP A 258 18.59 12.79 4.10
C ASP A 258 18.87 11.42 3.45
N SER A 259 18.88 11.38 2.13
CA SER A 259 19.30 10.21 1.36
C SER A 259 20.80 10.31 1.10
N ASP A 260 21.58 9.76 2.02
CA ASP A 260 23.05 9.81 1.96
C ASP A 260 23.59 8.67 1.09
N LEU A 261 23.87 8.97 -0.18
CA LEU A 261 24.44 8.02 -1.13
C LEU A 261 25.85 7.52 -0.74
N ASN A 262 26.60 8.26 0.07
CA ASN A 262 27.98 7.91 0.46
C ASN A 262 28.06 7.41 1.92
N GLY A 263 26.94 7.49 2.65
CA GLY A 263 26.83 7.03 4.02
C GLY A 263 27.07 5.54 4.14
N LYS A 264 27.48 5.13 5.34
CA LYS A 264 27.72 3.71 5.68
C LYS A 264 26.71 3.17 6.69
N GLU A 265 26.00 4.06 7.37
CA GLU A 265 25.04 3.73 8.41
C GLU A 265 23.92 4.77 8.44
N ASP A 266 22.75 4.35 8.93
CA ASP A 266 21.64 5.27 9.18
C ASP A 266 21.94 6.10 10.42
N THR A 267 21.52 7.36 10.42
CA THR A 267 21.56 8.22 11.61
C THR A 267 20.16 8.68 11.96
N ILE A 268 19.80 8.65 13.24
CA ILE A 268 18.55 9.21 13.76
C ILE A 268 18.93 10.39 14.65
N ASN A 269 18.58 11.59 14.22
CA ASN A 269 18.88 12.83 14.95
C ASN A 269 17.73 13.20 15.89
N THR A 270 16.49 13.13 15.41
CA THR A 270 15.28 13.41 16.20
C THR A 270 14.19 12.43 15.81
N VAL A 271 13.34 12.03 16.77
CA VAL A 271 12.17 11.17 16.50
C VAL A 271 10.86 11.97 16.60
N LEU A 272 10.73 12.82 17.62
CA LEU A 272 9.58 13.70 17.83
C LEU A 272 10.06 15.15 18.05
N PRO A 273 9.28 16.16 17.63
CA PRO A 273 7.98 16.07 16.95
C PRO A 273 8.06 15.72 15.45
N LEU A 274 9.28 15.69 14.90
CA LEU A 274 9.61 15.40 13.50
C LEU A 274 10.75 14.39 13.46
N LEU A 275 10.59 13.31 12.69
CA LEU A 275 11.66 12.35 12.47
C LEU A 275 12.70 12.93 11.51
N THR A 276 13.95 13.06 11.96
CA THR A 276 15.05 13.56 11.12
C THR A 276 16.30 12.70 11.27
N GLY A 277 17.13 12.71 10.25
CA GLY A 277 18.33 11.88 10.18
C GLY A 277 18.69 11.54 8.73
N SER A 278 19.58 10.57 8.55
CA SER A 278 19.98 10.07 7.24
C SER A 278 19.66 8.59 7.07
N ILE A 279 19.33 8.22 5.84
CA ILE A 279 19.30 6.85 5.36
C ILE A 279 20.48 6.68 4.43
N HIS A 280 21.39 5.77 4.77
CA HIS A 280 22.54 5.51 3.92
C HIS A 280 22.14 4.74 2.66
N TYR A 281 22.80 4.98 1.54
CA TYR A 281 22.85 4.13 0.36
C TYR A 281 21.54 3.38 0.02
N LEU A 282 20.56 4.10 -0.57
CA LEU A 282 19.32 3.48 -1.04
C LEU A 282 19.48 2.93 -2.46
N ALA A 283 19.94 1.68 -2.57
CA ALA A 283 20.08 0.97 -3.84
C ALA A 283 18.86 0.10 -4.19
N ARG A 284 18.55 0.01 -5.49
CA ARG A 284 17.49 -0.89 -5.99
C ARG A 284 17.94 -2.34 -5.80
N GLY A 285 17.03 -3.17 -5.32
CA GLY A 285 17.29 -4.59 -5.08
C GLY A 285 17.90 -4.90 -3.71
N GLU A 286 18.22 -3.90 -2.90
CA GLU A 286 18.63 -4.12 -1.52
C GLU A 286 17.40 -4.24 -0.60
N ASP A 287 17.47 -5.14 0.38
CA ASP A 287 16.49 -5.16 1.47
C ASP A 287 16.92 -4.16 2.55
N VAL A 288 16.17 -3.07 2.65
CA VAL A 288 16.41 -1.99 3.61
C VAL A 288 15.45 -2.04 4.81
N SER A 289 14.61 -3.08 4.89
CA SER A 289 13.52 -3.16 5.88
C SER A 289 14.02 -3.23 7.32
N SER A 290 15.17 -3.84 7.57
CA SER A 290 15.78 -3.98 8.90
C SER A 290 16.56 -2.74 9.35
N ARG A 291 16.73 -1.74 8.47
CA ARG A 291 17.59 -0.58 8.77
C ARG A 291 16.99 0.31 9.87
N PRO A 292 17.82 0.92 10.74
CA PRO A 292 17.34 1.70 11.89
C PRO A 292 16.34 2.80 11.53
N MET A 293 16.60 3.60 10.48
CA MET A 293 15.70 4.68 10.10
C MET A 293 14.39 4.16 9.51
N VAL A 294 14.45 3.06 8.74
CA VAL A 294 13.25 2.42 8.16
C VAL A 294 12.36 1.84 9.26
N GLN A 295 12.96 1.22 10.29
CA GLN A 295 12.26 0.74 11.47
C GLN A 295 11.63 1.89 12.27
N ALA A 296 12.35 2.99 12.48
CA ALA A 296 11.82 4.18 13.16
C ALA A 296 10.62 4.79 12.41
N LEU A 297 10.72 4.91 11.08
CA LEU A 297 9.63 5.39 10.24
C LEU A 297 8.41 4.44 10.25
N ALA A 298 8.64 3.12 10.23
CA ALA A 298 7.58 2.12 10.34
C ALA A 298 6.83 2.24 11.67
N GLN A 299 7.55 2.34 12.79
CA GLN A 299 6.94 2.51 14.12
C GLN A 299 6.15 3.82 14.22
N LEU A 300 6.69 4.92 13.66
CA LEU A 300 5.99 6.21 13.61
C LEU A 300 4.65 6.08 12.88
N LEU A 301 4.64 5.49 11.68
CA LEU A 301 3.43 5.32 10.88
C LEU A 301 2.40 4.39 11.54
N VAL A 302 2.85 3.28 12.13
CA VAL A 302 1.97 2.38 12.88
C VAL A 302 1.40 3.08 14.11
N GLY A 303 2.20 3.91 14.79
CA GLY A 303 1.76 4.74 15.91
C GLY A 303 0.64 5.70 15.53
N LEU A 304 0.76 6.37 14.38
CA LEU A 304 -0.30 7.26 13.85
C LEU A 304 -1.61 6.52 13.53
N CYS A 305 -1.57 5.21 13.26
CA CYS A 305 -2.77 4.42 13.01
C CYS A 305 -3.47 3.96 14.31
N ARG A 306 -2.77 4.04 15.46
CA ARG A 306 -3.25 3.62 16.78
C ARG A 306 -3.81 4.78 17.61
N GLY A 307 -3.44 6.03 17.27
CA GLY A 307 -3.74 7.25 18.02
C GLY A 307 -4.63 8.22 17.27
#